data_AF-A0A7C3JF02-F1
#
_entry.id   AF-A0A7C3JF02-F1
#
_cell.length_a   1.000
_cell.length_b   1.000
_cell.length_c   1.000
_cell.angle_alpha   90.00
_cell.angle_beta   90.00
_cell.angle_gamma   90.00
#
_symmetry.space_group_name_H-M   'P 1'
#
loop_
_entity.id
_entity.type
_entity.pdbx_description
1 polymer ?
#
loop_
_entity_poly.entity_id
_entity_poly.type
_entity_poly.pdbx_seq_one_letter_code
_entity_poly.pdbx_strand_id
1 'polypeptide(L)'
;MSQASTLFRLQQIDSQMDTLRARLAELEELLKDQAALQAAQEKARQAEAQLEEDQKKLRHAETQVQDHRFKIEQDESTLYSGKIRNPKELQDLQHEVASLRNYLAILEDRQLELMMVVEESEKALLAARQELLTVQARTVEQNAQLLSEKSNHLRSLERLEIERQAASAALTAEELQLYTQLRQSRRGVAVARIVDRTCSACGAMLTPALIQSASSPTVMARCATCGRILFPG
;
A
#
# COMPACT_ATOMS: atom_id res chain seq x y z
N MET A 1 27.16 2.13 -42.83
CA MET A 1 25.97 1.63 -42.10
C MET A 1 24.74 1.99 -42.91
N SER A 2 23.75 1.10 -43.03
CA SER A 2 22.50 1.37 -43.76
C SER A 2 21.53 2.19 -42.89
N GLN A 3 20.65 2.99 -43.52
CA GLN A 3 19.60 3.75 -42.81
C GLN A 3 18.70 2.84 -41.96
N ALA A 4 18.36 1.65 -42.48
CA ALA A 4 17.58 0.64 -41.76
C ALA A 4 18.28 0.16 -40.47
N SER A 5 19.61 0.08 -40.46
CA SER A 5 20.38 -0.27 -39.25
C SER A 5 20.31 0.83 -38.18
N THR A 6 20.39 2.10 -38.57
CA THR A 6 20.26 3.25 -37.65
C THR A 6 18.87 3.31 -37.04
N LEU A 7 17.83 3.13 -37.86
CA LEU A 7 16.44 3.08 -37.40
C LEU A 7 16.15 1.88 -36.49
N PHE A 8 16.76 0.72 -36.78
CA PHE A 8 16.67 -0.44 -35.91
C PHE A 8 17.31 -0.18 -34.54
N ARG A 9 18.50 0.45 -34.52
CA ARG A 9 19.15 0.85 -33.26
C ARG A 9 18.30 1.85 -32.47
N LEU A 10 17.74 2.86 -33.15
CA LEU A 10 16.83 3.82 -32.53
C LEU A 10 15.62 3.11 -31.89
N GLN A 11 15.06 2.12 -32.56
CA GLN A 11 13.99 1.28 -32.01
C GLN A 11 14.38 0.51 -30.77
N GLN A 12 15.59 -0.06 -30.74
CA GLN A 12 16.05 -0.79 -29.56
C GLN A 12 16.14 0.14 -28.35
N ILE A 13 16.70 1.34 -28.53
CA ILE A 13 16.76 2.38 -27.49
C ILE A 13 15.36 2.76 -27.04
N ASP A 14 14.48 3.11 -27.98
CA ASP A 14 13.09 3.50 -27.67
C ASP A 14 12.32 2.38 -26.95
N SER A 15 12.52 1.11 -27.32
CA SER A 15 11.83 -0.02 -26.68
C SER A 15 12.34 -0.26 -25.25
N GLN A 16 13.64 -0.04 -25.00
CA GLN A 16 14.19 -0.05 -23.65
C GLN A 16 13.61 1.09 -22.81
N MET A 17 13.52 2.30 -23.38
CA MET A 17 12.91 3.45 -22.71
C MET A 17 11.44 3.21 -22.38
N ASP A 18 10.66 2.61 -23.28
CA ASP A 18 9.26 2.27 -23.03
C ASP A 18 9.13 1.26 -21.88
N THR A 19 10.02 0.28 -21.81
CA THR A 19 10.06 -0.71 -20.72
C THR A 19 10.36 -0.03 -19.38
N LEU A 20 11.36 0.87 -19.34
CA LEU A 20 11.71 1.61 -18.14
C LEU A 20 10.59 2.55 -17.70
N ARG A 21 9.92 3.24 -18.63
CA ARG A 21 8.77 4.10 -18.33
C ARG A 21 7.59 3.32 -17.78
N ALA A 22 7.30 2.15 -18.34
CA ALA A 22 6.26 1.26 -17.81
C ALA A 22 6.59 0.82 -16.37
N ARG A 23 7.85 0.43 -16.12
CA ARG A 23 8.30 0.06 -14.77
C ARG A 23 8.26 1.24 -13.80
N LEU A 24 8.63 2.45 -14.22
CA LEU A 24 8.53 3.64 -13.39
C LEU A 24 7.08 3.96 -13.00
N ALA A 25 6.13 3.81 -13.92
CA ALA A 25 4.71 3.98 -13.61
C ALA A 25 4.23 2.93 -12.59
N GLU A 26 4.66 1.68 -12.72
CA GLU A 26 4.36 0.62 -11.74
C GLU A 26 4.95 0.96 -10.35
N LEU A 27 6.21 1.40 -10.29
CA LEU A 27 6.86 1.81 -9.04
C LEU A 27 6.14 2.99 -8.38
N GLU A 28 5.58 3.92 -9.16
CA GLU A 28 4.80 5.03 -8.62
C GLU A 28 3.50 4.58 -7.97
N GLU A 29 2.82 3.59 -8.52
CA GLU A 29 1.63 3.01 -7.89
C GLU A 29 2.00 2.22 -6.63
N LEU A 30 3.09 1.45 -6.65
CA LEU A 30 3.59 0.73 -5.48
C LEU A 30 3.98 1.68 -4.32
N LEU A 31 4.59 2.83 -4.63
CA LEU A 31 4.96 3.83 -3.63
C LEU A 31 3.74 4.57 -3.03
N LYS A 32 2.61 4.60 -3.74
CA LYS A 32 1.35 5.17 -3.24
C LYS A 32 0.56 4.17 -2.40
N ASP A 33 0.82 2.87 -2.52
CA ASP A 33 0.14 1.86 -1.73
C ASP A 33 0.53 1.97 -0.26
N GLN A 34 -0.41 2.49 0.53
CA GLN A 34 -0.31 2.62 1.98
C GLN A 34 -1.38 1.81 2.71
N ALA A 35 -2.05 0.88 2.02
CA ALA A 35 -3.21 0.18 2.57
C ALA A 35 -2.89 -0.57 3.86
N ALA A 36 -1.75 -1.27 3.90
CA ALA A 36 -1.30 -2.00 5.08
C ALA A 36 -0.99 -1.06 6.27
N LEU A 37 -0.35 0.08 6.00
CA LEU A 37 -0.02 1.07 7.04
C LEU A 37 -1.29 1.72 7.61
N GLN A 38 -2.22 2.12 6.73
CA GLN A 38 -3.51 2.69 7.14
C GLN A 38 -4.34 1.71 7.96
N ALA A 39 -4.39 0.43 7.55
CA ALA A 39 -5.09 -0.61 8.30
C ALA A 39 -4.49 -0.81 9.70
N ALA A 40 -3.17 -0.84 9.83
CA ALA A 40 -2.50 -0.97 11.12
C ALA A 40 -2.71 0.26 12.02
N GLN A 41 -2.69 1.47 11.45
CA GLN A 41 -3.00 2.71 12.18
C GLN A 41 -4.44 2.71 12.69
N GLU A 42 -5.39 2.33 11.85
CA GLU A 42 -6.79 2.26 12.22
C GLU A 42 -7.03 1.24 13.34
N LYS A 43 -6.41 0.05 13.24
CA LYS A 43 -6.49 -0.97 14.28
C LYS A 43 -5.96 -0.47 15.63
N ALA A 44 -4.81 0.21 15.63
CA ALA A 44 -4.25 0.80 16.85
C ALA A 44 -5.17 1.88 17.44
N ARG A 45 -5.76 2.74 16.61
CA ARG A 45 -6.71 3.77 17.02
C ARG A 45 -7.98 3.17 17.63
N GLN A 46 -8.51 2.11 17.03
CA GLN A 46 -9.69 1.41 17.53
C GLN A 46 -9.41 0.75 18.89
N ALA A 47 -8.26 0.09 19.04
CA ALA A 47 -7.86 -0.50 20.32
C ALA A 47 -7.67 0.55 21.42
N GLU A 48 -7.14 1.72 21.07
CA GLU A 48 -6.97 2.84 22.01
C GLU A 48 -8.33 3.41 22.45
N ALA A 49 -9.25 3.64 21.51
CA ALA A 49 -10.60 4.10 21.82
C ALA A 49 -11.37 3.10 22.69
N GLN A 50 -11.22 1.79 22.41
CA GLN A 50 -11.83 0.74 23.21
C GLN A 50 -11.30 0.74 24.65
N LEU A 51 -9.97 0.84 24.83
CA LEU A 51 -9.36 0.93 26.15
C LEU A 51 -9.87 2.16 26.93
N GLU A 52 -9.96 3.32 26.29
CA GLU A 52 -10.51 4.52 26.94
C GLU A 52 -11.96 4.33 27.41
N GLU A 53 -12.78 3.67 26.59
CA GLU A 53 -14.16 3.36 26.93
C GLU A 53 -14.24 2.41 28.13
N ASP A 54 -13.45 1.35 28.13
CA ASP A 54 -13.45 0.35 29.21
C ASP A 54 -12.90 0.92 30.51
N GLN A 55 -11.89 1.79 30.45
CA GLN A 55 -11.41 2.54 31.62
C GLN A 55 -12.47 3.51 32.16
N LYS A 56 -13.30 4.12 31.30
CA LYS A 56 -14.44 4.94 31.77
C LYS A 56 -15.47 4.09 32.51
N LYS A 57 -15.79 2.89 31.99
CA LYS A 57 -16.69 1.94 32.67
C LYS A 57 -16.13 1.50 34.02
N LEU A 58 -14.85 1.16 34.09
CA LEU A 58 -14.19 0.77 35.33
C LEU A 58 -14.23 1.89 36.37
N ARG A 59 -13.88 3.14 36.00
CA ARG A 59 -13.96 4.30 36.90
C ARG A 59 -15.38 4.54 37.44
N HIS A 60 -16.39 4.32 36.59
CA HIS A 60 -17.78 4.42 37.02
C HIS A 60 -18.14 3.35 38.05
N ALA A 61 -17.74 2.09 37.82
CA ALA A 61 -17.96 1.00 38.77
C ALA A 61 -17.22 1.23 40.09
N GLU A 62 -15.99 1.75 40.05
CA GLU A 62 -15.21 2.13 41.23
C GLU A 62 -15.95 3.18 42.08
N THR A 63 -16.54 4.19 41.43
CA THR A 63 -17.34 5.22 42.13
C THR A 63 -18.57 4.60 42.77
N GLN A 64 -19.30 3.72 42.06
CA GLN A 64 -20.47 3.03 42.62
C GLN A 64 -20.10 2.20 43.86
N VAL A 65 -19.01 1.43 43.81
CA VAL A 65 -18.51 0.66 44.95
C VAL A 65 -18.18 1.58 46.13
N GLN A 66 -17.50 2.71 45.88
CA GLN A 66 -17.16 3.68 46.92
C GLN A 66 -18.40 4.33 47.56
N ASP A 67 -19.37 4.75 46.75
CA ASP A 67 -20.61 5.36 47.23
C ASP A 67 -21.40 4.40 48.13
N HIS A 68 -21.48 3.12 47.73
CA HIS A 68 -22.15 2.09 48.53
C HIS A 68 -21.39 1.75 49.82
N ARG A 69 -20.06 1.68 49.78
CA ARG A 69 -19.24 1.50 50.99
C ARG A 69 -19.45 2.66 51.98
N PHE A 70 -19.45 3.89 51.49
CA PHE A 70 -19.69 5.07 52.31
C PHE A 70 -21.09 5.04 52.95
N LYS A 71 -22.13 4.68 52.17
CA LYS A 71 -23.48 4.54 52.70
C LYS A 71 -23.57 3.48 53.80
N ILE A 72 -22.95 2.31 53.58
CA ILE A 72 -22.89 1.23 54.57
C ILE A 72 -22.21 1.72 55.85
N GLU A 73 -21.07 2.40 55.75
CA GLU A 73 -20.35 2.95 56.91
C GLU A 73 -21.18 3.97 57.70
N GLN A 74 -21.92 4.83 57.00
CA GLN A 74 -22.83 5.81 57.61
C GLN A 74 -24.00 5.14 58.34
N ASP A 75 -24.63 4.14 57.73
CA ASP A 75 -25.77 3.41 58.28
C ASP A 75 -25.33 2.55 59.49
N GLU A 76 -24.16 1.90 59.40
CA GLU A 76 -23.55 1.16 60.51
C GLU A 76 -23.19 2.09 61.68
N SER A 77 -22.56 3.22 61.41
CA SER A 77 -22.25 4.22 62.44
C SER A 77 -23.53 4.68 63.16
N THR A 78 -24.61 4.90 62.42
CA THR A 78 -25.91 5.27 62.98
C THR A 78 -26.49 4.14 63.83
N LEU A 79 -26.45 2.90 63.33
CA LEU A 79 -26.93 1.70 64.02
C LEU A 79 -26.23 1.49 65.37
N TYR A 80 -24.91 1.68 65.42
CA TYR A 80 -24.09 1.48 66.62
C TYR A 80 -23.97 2.71 67.52
N SER A 81 -24.47 3.88 67.10
CA SER A 81 -24.38 5.13 67.87
C SER A 81 -25.22 5.17 69.15
N GLY A 82 -26.16 4.23 69.33
CA GLY A 82 -27.11 4.23 70.44
C GLY A 82 -28.16 5.37 70.40
N LYS A 83 -28.23 6.12 69.29
CA LYS A 83 -29.20 7.21 69.10
C LYS A 83 -30.62 6.71 68.81
N ILE A 84 -30.76 5.56 68.13
CA ILE A 84 -32.05 4.94 67.82
C ILE A 84 -32.51 4.12 69.03
N ARG A 85 -33.66 4.48 69.60
CA ARG A 85 -34.24 3.81 70.77
C ARG A 85 -35.42 2.91 70.44
N ASN A 86 -35.99 3.05 69.24
CA ASN A 86 -37.10 2.23 68.78
C ASN A 86 -36.58 0.89 68.23
N PRO A 87 -36.97 -0.26 68.82
CA PRO A 87 -36.50 -1.57 68.37
C PRO A 87 -36.83 -1.88 66.90
N LYS A 88 -37.96 -1.37 66.40
CA LYS A 88 -38.38 -1.60 65.00
C LYS A 88 -37.47 -0.84 64.03
N GLU A 89 -37.16 0.42 64.32
CA GLU A 89 -36.24 1.23 63.51
C GLU A 89 -34.82 0.64 63.48
N LEU A 90 -34.36 0.07 64.61
CA LEU A 90 -33.08 -0.65 64.64
C LEU A 90 -33.09 -1.88 63.73
N GLN A 91 -34.17 -2.66 63.75
CA GLN A 91 -34.30 -3.86 62.92
C GLN A 91 -34.39 -3.49 61.42
N ASP A 92 -35.15 -2.46 61.08
CA ASP A 92 -35.27 -1.96 59.71
C ASP A 92 -33.90 -1.49 59.17
N LEU A 93 -33.13 -0.75 59.97
CA LEU A 93 -31.77 -0.31 59.60
C LEU A 93 -30.79 -1.48 59.46
N GLN A 94 -30.89 -2.51 60.30
CA GLN A 94 -30.10 -3.74 60.16
C GLN A 94 -30.40 -4.46 58.83
N HIS A 95 -31.68 -4.55 58.44
CA HIS A 95 -32.06 -5.14 57.16
C HIS A 95 -31.59 -4.30 55.96
N GLU A 96 -31.62 -2.96 56.08
CA GLU A 96 -31.08 -2.06 55.06
C GLU A 96 -29.56 -2.28 54.88
N VAL A 97 -28.78 -2.27 55.97
CA VAL A 97 -27.33 -2.53 55.93
C VAL A 97 -27.03 -3.90 55.32
N ALA A 98 -27.77 -4.95 55.70
CA ALA A 98 -27.60 -6.29 55.12
C ALA A 98 -27.88 -6.30 53.61
N SER A 99 -28.91 -5.58 53.18
CA SER A 99 -29.27 -5.46 51.75
C SER A 99 -28.21 -4.67 50.97
N LEU A 100 -27.69 -3.58 51.54
CA LEU A 100 -26.61 -2.79 50.95
C LEU A 100 -25.33 -3.61 50.81
N ARG A 101 -24.97 -4.42 51.80
CA ARG A 101 -23.80 -5.32 51.74
C ARG A 101 -23.94 -6.38 50.65
N ASN A 102 -25.13 -6.97 50.50
CA ASN A 102 -25.40 -7.92 49.42
C ASN A 102 -25.27 -7.26 48.04
N TYR A 103 -25.76 -6.02 47.89
CA TYR A 103 -25.64 -5.28 46.64
C TYR A 103 -24.19 -4.82 46.38
N LEU A 104 -23.45 -4.44 47.42
CA LEU A 104 -22.03 -4.11 47.32
C LEU A 104 -21.23 -5.28 46.76
N ALA A 105 -21.48 -6.51 47.23
CA ALA A 105 -20.81 -7.70 46.69
C ALA A 105 -21.03 -7.85 45.17
N ILE A 106 -22.25 -7.60 44.68
CA ILE A 106 -22.57 -7.62 43.25
C ILE A 106 -21.79 -6.53 42.48
N LEU A 107 -21.67 -5.33 43.06
CA LEU A 107 -20.90 -4.24 42.46
C LEU A 107 -19.40 -4.54 42.43
N GLU A 108 -18.87 -5.16 43.48
CA GLU A 108 -17.46 -5.57 43.57
C GLU A 108 -17.15 -6.67 42.56
N ASP A 109 -18.03 -7.66 42.40
CA ASP A 109 -17.90 -8.68 41.34
C ASP A 109 -17.90 -8.02 39.95
N ARG A 110 -18.81 -7.06 39.72
CA ARG A 110 -18.86 -6.33 38.44
C ARG A 110 -17.63 -5.45 38.21
N GLN A 111 -17.08 -4.85 39.25
CA GLN A 111 -15.83 -4.09 39.18
C GLN A 111 -14.68 -5.02 38.77
N LEU A 112 -14.56 -6.19 39.39
CA LEU A 112 -13.54 -7.18 39.03
C LEU A 112 -13.65 -7.64 37.58
N GLU A 113 -14.87 -7.87 37.08
CA GLU A 113 -15.09 -8.16 35.65
C GLU A 113 -14.56 -7.05 34.74
N LEU A 114 -14.85 -5.79 35.08
CA LEU A 114 -14.38 -4.64 34.30
C LEU A 114 -12.86 -4.46 34.38
N MET A 115 -12.23 -4.80 35.51
CA MET A 115 -10.76 -4.81 35.62
C MET A 115 -10.15 -5.80 34.62
N MET A 116 -10.70 -7.02 34.52
CA MET A 116 -10.24 -8.02 33.55
C MET A 116 -10.45 -7.56 32.10
N VAL A 117 -11.57 -6.87 31.81
CA VAL A 117 -11.81 -6.29 30.48
C VAL A 117 -10.77 -5.22 30.14
N VAL A 118 -10.45 -4.34 31.08
CA VAL A 118 -9.41 -3.31 30.88
C VAL A 118 -8.05 -3.97 30.62
N GLU A 119 -7.66 -4.98 31.39
CA GLU A 119 -6.40 -5.71 31.16
C GLU A 119 -6.34 -6.33 29.75
N GLU A 120 -7.45 -6.87 29.25
CA GLU A 120 -7.49 -7.43 27.90
C GLU A 120 -7.42 -6.34 26.82
N SER A 121 -8.10 -5.22 27.01
CA SER A 121 -8.02 -4.05 26.13
C SER A 121 -6.61 -3.44 26.11
N GLU A 122 -5.89 -3.45 27.23
CA GLU A 122 -4.48 -3.03 27.30
C GLU A 122 -3.57 -3.96 26.50
N LYS A 123 -3.74 -5.28 26.62
CA LYS A 123 -3.00 -6.26 25.80
C LYS A 123 -3.29 -6.10 24.32
N ALA A 124 -4.56 -5.89 23.96
CA ALA A 124 -4.98 -5.66 22.58
C ALA A 124 -4.33 -4.40 21.99
N LEU A 125 -4.30 -3.30 22.74
CA LEU A 125 -3.62 -2.07 22.35
C LEU A 125 -2.11 -2.27 22.19
N LEU A 126 -1.47 -2.97 23.12
CA LEU A 126 -0.04 -3.27 23.03
C LEU A 126 0.28 -4.07 21.76
N ALA A 127 -0.49 -5.11 21.47
CA ALA A 127 -0.34 -5.92 20.26
C ALA A 127 -0.56 -5.08 18.98
N ALA A 128 -1.60 -4.25 18.94
CA ALA A 128 -1.88 -3.39 17.78
C ALA A 128 -0.76 -2.35 17.56
N ARG A 129 -0.19 -1.78 18.63
CA ARG A 129 0.96 -0.86 18.53
C ARG A 129 2.24 -1.55 18.05
N GLN A 130 2.50 -2.78 18.50
CA GLN A 130 3.64 -3.57 18.01
C GLN A 130 3.50 -3.93 16.52
N GLU A 131 2.29 -4.30 16.10
CA GLU A 131 1.99 -4.55 14.70
C GLU A 131 2.19 -3.28 13.85
N LEU A 132 1.68 -2.13 14.33
CA LEU A 132 1.88 -0.85 13.66
C LEU A 132 3.37 -0.51 13.48
N LEU A 133 4.20 -0.67 14.52
CA LEU A 133 5.64 -0.45 14.42
C LEU A 133 6.31 -1.38 13.41
N THR A 134 5.90 -2.65 13.38
CA THR A 134 6.42 -3.65 12.44
C THR A 134 6.07 -3.28 11.00
N VAL A 135 4.81 -2.90 10.76
CA VAL A 135 4.34 -2.47 9.43
C VAL A 135 5.05 -1.19 9.01
N GLN A 136 5.19 -0.20 9.90
CA GLN A 136 5.93 1.04 9.62
C GLN A 136 7.37 0.77 9.21
N ALA A 137 8.10 -0.07 9.96
CA ALA A 137 9.49 -0.42 9.64
C ALA A 137 9.59 -1.09 8.25
N ARG A 138 8.70 -2.06 7.98
CA ARG A 138 8.64 -2.74 6.69
C ARG A 138 8.33 -1.78 5.54
N THR A 139 7.35 -0.88 5.71
CA THR A 139 6.99 0.12 4.70
C THR A 139 8.16 1.06 4.40
N VAL A 140 8.91 1.51 5.42
CA VAL A 140 10.10 2.34 5.23
C VAL A 140 11.17 1.60 4.42
N GLU A 141 11.46 0.34 4.78
CA GLU A 141 12.43 -0.48 4.05
C GLU A 141 12.03 -0.71 2.60
N GLN A 142 10.77 -1.10 2.36
CA GLN A 142 10.23 -1.31 1.02
C GLN A 142 10.28 -0.02 0.19
N ASN A 143 9.86 1.11 0.75
CA ASN A 143 9.90 2.39 0.05
C ASN A 143 11.34 2.81 -0.28
N ALA A 144 12.30 2.56 0.61
CA ALA A 144 13.71 2.83 0.32
C ALA A 144 14.23 2.01 -0.87
N GLN A 145 13.86 0.73 -0.95
CA GLN A 145 14.22 -0.14 -2.09
C GLN A 145 13.56 0.35 -3.39
N LEU A 146 12.27 0.67 -3.37
CA LEU A 146 11.53 1.17 -4.53
C LEU A 146 12.06 2.52 -5.01
N LEU A 147 12.40 3.44 -4.10
CA LEU A 147 13.00 4.74 -4.44
C LEU A 147 14.39 4.58 -5.05
N SER A 148 15.20 3.65 -4.53
CA SER A 148 16.50 3.32 -5.10
C SER A 148 16.35 2.76 -6.52
N GLU A 149 15.42 1.82 -6.73
CA GLU A 149 15.10 1.28 -8.06
C GLU A 149 14.66 2.41 -9.01
N LYS A 150 13.73 3.28 -8.59
CA LYS A 150 13.25 4.44 -9.35
C LYS A 150 14.42 5.35 -9.76
N SER A 151 15.34 5.65 -8.85
CA SER A 151 16.51 6.48 -9.14
C SER A 151 17.45 5.86 -10.19
N ASN A 152 17.61 4.53 -10.17
CA ASN A 152 18.44 3.81 -11.15
C ASN A 152 17.80 3.83 -12.54
N HIS A 153 16.48 3.65 -12.61
CA HIS A 153 15.74 3.69 -13.88
C HIS A 153 15.72 5.10 -14.48
N LEU A 154 15.59 6.15 -13.66
CA LEU A 154 15.68 7.54 -14.13
C LEU A 154 17.06 7.86 -14.73
N ARG A 155 18.15 7.48 -14.05
CA ARG A 155 19.51 7.64 -14.61
C ARG A 155 19.71 6.85 -15.90
N SER A 156 19.11 5.66 -15.99
CA SER A 156 19.15 4.85 -17.21
C SER A 156 18.39 5.50 -18.36
N LEU A 157 17.23 6.13 -18.07
CA LEU A 157 16.48 6.90 -19.06
C LEU A 157 17.27 8.11 -19.55
N GLU A 158 17.90 8.88 -18.68
CA GLU A 158 18.75 10.02 -19.08
C GLU A 158 19.86 9.58 -20.04
N ARG A 159 20.54 8.47 -19.74
CA ARG A 159 21.56 7.90 -20.63
C ARG A 159 20.96 7.51 -21.98
N LEU A 160 19.83 6.79 -21.98
CA LEU A 160 19.17 6.36 -23.21
C LEU A 160 18.64 7.54 -24.03
N GLU A 161 18.23 8.64 -23.40
CA GLU A 161 17.82 9.86 -24.10
C GLU A 161 18.98 10.49 -24.86
N ILE A 162 20.19 10.53 -24.28
CA ILE A 162 21.40 10.98 -24.97
C ILE A 162 21.74 10.05 -26.14
N GLU A 163 21.70 8.73 -25.92
CA GLU A 163 21.94 7.74 -27.00
C GLU A 163 20.90 7.86 -28.12
N ARG A 164 19.64 8.10 -27.77
CA ARG A 164 18.53 8.31 -28.70
C ARG A 164 18.75 9.57 -29.55
N GLN A 165 19.15 10.68 -28.92
CA GLN A 165 19.46 11.92 -29.61
C GLN A 165 20.58 11.72 -30.64
N ALA A 166 21.68 11.07 -30.23
CA ALA A 166 22.79 10.75 -31.13
C ALA A 166 22.37 9.85 -32.30
N ALA A 167 21.55 8.82 -32.04
CA ALA A 167 21.03 7.94 -33.10
C ALA A 167 20.09 8.69 -34.06
N SER A 168 19.27 9.60 -33.54
CA SER A 168 18.33 10.39 -34.34
C SER A 168 18.99 11.47 -35.20
N ALA A 169 20.13 12.02 -34.75
CA ALA A 169 20.87 13.05 -35.49
C ALA A 169 21.44 12.55 -36.83
N ALA A 170 21.61 11.23 -36.98
CA ALA A 170 22.07 10.60 -38.21
C ALA A 170 20.93 10.32 -39.23
N LEU A 171 19.68 10.68 -38.91
CA LEU A 171 18.50 10.44 -39.72
C LEU A 171 17.93 11.75 -40.27
N THR A 172 17.33 11.69 -41.45
CA THR A 172 16.58 12.82 -42.00
C THR A 172 15.22 12.97 -41.31
N ALA A 173 14.62 14.16 -41.41
CA ALA A 173 13.31 14.44 -40.80
C ALA A 173 12.21 13.50 -41.34
N GLU A 174 12.24 13.18 -42.64
CA GLU A 174 11.25 12.31 -43.28
C GLU A 174 11.34 10.86 -42.77
N GLU A 175 12.56 10.34 -42.59
CA GLU A 175 12.79 9.01 -42.03
C GLU A 175 12.32 8.92 -40.58
N LEU A 176 12.64 9.94 -39.77
CA LEU A 176 12.22 10.00 -38.37
C LEU A 176 10.70 10.12 -38.25
N GLN A 177 10.05 10.87 -39.14
CA GLN A 177 8.60 11.00 -39.19
C GLN A 177 7.94 9.66 -39.54
N LEU A 178 8.41 8.97 -40.59
CA LEU A 178 7.92 7.65 -40.98
C LEU A 178 8.07 6.64 -39.83
N TYR A 179 9.25 6.62 -39.20
CA TYR A 179 9.53 5.77 -38.05
C TYR A 179 8.56 6.03 -36.88
N THR A 180 8.35 7.30 -36.53
CA THR A 180 7.48 7.71 -35.42
C THR A 180 6.02 7.31 -35.69
N GLN A 181 5.53 7.56 -36.91
CA GLN A 181 4.19 7.14 -37.33
C GLN A 181 4.01 5.62 -37.26
N LEU A 182 5.02 4.86 -37.69
CA LEU A 182 5.00 3.41 -37.63
C LEU A 182 5.01 2.92 -36.18
N ARG A 183 5.85 3.47 -35.29
CA ARG A 183 5.83 3.07 -33.87
C ARG A 183 4.45 3.29 -33.24
N GLN A 184 3.86 4.45 -33.46
CA GLN A 184 2.53 4.79 -32.91
C GLN A 184 1.45 3.84 -33.42
N SER A 185 1.39 3.58 -34.74
CA SER A 185 0.37 2.72 -35.34
C SER A 185 0.62 1.21 -35.15
N ARG A 186 1.84 0.80 -34.81
CA ARG A 186 2.28 -0.60 -34.79
C ARG A 186 2.81 -1.07 -33.43
N ARG A 187 2.25 -0.55 -32.33
CA ARG A 187 2.53 -0.96 -30.94
C ARG A 187 4.02 -0.86 -30.58
N GLY A 188 4.66 0.25 -30.93
CA GLY A 188 6.06 0.52 -30.60
C GLY A 188 7.11 -0.14 -31.51
N VAL A 189 6.70 -0.93 -32.50
CA VAL A 189 7.63 -1.61 -33.43
C VAL A 189 7.43 -1.07 -34.85
N ALA A 190 8.36 -0.22 -35.30
CA ALA A 190 8.41 0.34 -36.65
C ALA A 190 9.31 -0.43 -37.62
N VAL A 191 10.36 -1.07 -37.11
CA VAL A 191 11.39 -1.82 -37.86
C VAL A 191 11.31 -3.29 -37.48
N ALA A 192 11.18 -4.16 -38.47
CA ALA A 192 11.15 -5.61 -38.33
C ALA A 192 12.41 -6.24 -38.91
N ARG A 193 12.95 -7.25 -38.24
CA ARG A 193 14.06 -8.05 -38.78
C ARG A 193 13.54 -9.00 -39.85
N ILE A 194 14.38 -9.34 -40.81
CA ILE A 194 14.15 -10.46 -41.71
C ILE A 194 14.70 -11.71 -41.03
N VAL A 195 13.84 -12.69 -40.76
CA VAL A 195 14.22 -13.97 -40.16
C VAL A 195 13.60 -15.08 -41.02
N ASP A 196 14.42 -16.00 -41.52
CA ASP A 196 13.97 -17.11 -42.36
C ASP A 196 13.11 -16.67 -43.55
N ARG A 197 13.51 -15.58 -44.23
CA ARG A 197 12.76 -14.95 -45.34
C ARG A 197 11.36 -14.46 -44.96
N THR A 198 11.08 -14.26 -43.68
CA THR A 198 9.82 -13.72 -43.15
C THR A 198 10.03 -12.41 -42.42
N CYS A 199 8.97 -11.60 -42.33
CA CYS A 199 8.94 -10.41 -41.49
C CYS A 199 8.76 -10.82 -40.02
N SER A 200 9.74 -10.53 -39.17
CA SER A 200 9.73 -10.94 -37.75
C SER A 200 8.56 -10.36 -36.93
N ALA A 201 7.85 -9.36 -37.46
CA ALA A 201 6.79 -8.65 -36.74
C ALA A 201 5.36 -9.04 -37.18
N CYS A 202 5.18 -9.63 -38.37
CA CYS A 202 3.86 -10.09 -38.83
C CYS A 202 3.85 -11.51 -39.43
N GLY A 203 5.01 -12.17 -39.54
CA GLY A 203 5.14 -13.53 -40.05
C GLY A 203 4.97 -13.68 -41.57
N ALA A 204 4.71 -12.61 -42.31
CA ALA A 204 4.54 -12.69 -43.76
C ALA A 204 5.85 -13.09 -44.46
N MET A 205 5.77 -14.00 -45.44
CA MET A 205 6.90 -14.32 -46.32
C MET A 205 7.26 -13.12 -47.20
N LEU A 206 8.56 -12.88 -47.35
CA LEU A 206 9.11 -11.78 -48.14
C LEU A 206 9.61 -12.32 -49.48
N THR A 207 9.36 -11.58 -50.54
CA THR A 207 9.87 -11.95 -51.87
C THR A 207 11.39 -11.77 -51.93
N PRO A 208 12.11 -12.57 -52.74
CA PRO A 208 13.56 -12.42 -52.91
C PRO A 208 13.97 -11.01 -53.31
N ALA A 209 13.18 -10.35 -54.17
CA ALA A 209 13.41 -8.97 -54.58
C ALA A 209 13.33 -7.99 -53.39
N LEU A 210 12.35 -8.16 -52.50
CA LEU A 210 12.19 -7.31 -51.33
C LEU A 210 13.31 -7.52 -50.29
N ILE A 211 13.77 -8.76 -50.10
CA ILE A 211 14.92 -9.08 -49.25
C ILE A 211 16.19 -8.44 -49.81
N GLN A 212 16.39 -8.51 -51.13
CA GLN A 212 17.52 -7.85 -51.80
C GLN A 212 17.46 -6.33 -51.63
N SER A 213 16.28 -5.73 -51.79
CA SER A 213 16.09 -4.28 -51.57
C SER A 213 16.37 -3.88 -50.12
N ALA A 214 15.94 -4.67 -49.13
CA ALA A 214 16.23 -4.41 -47.72
C ALA A 214 17.72 -4.50 -47.37
N SER A 215 18.49 -5.25 -48.16
CA SER A 215 19.95 -5.37 -48.04
C SER A 215 20.71 -4.20 -48.66
N SER A 216 20.03 -3.36 -49.45
CA SER A 216 20.64 -2.18 -50.05
C SER A 216 20.85 -1.07 -49.00
N PRO A 217 22.03 -0.42 -48.96
CA PRO A 217 22.27 0.69 -48.04
C PRO A 217 21.48 1.96 -48.37
N THR A 218 20.93 2.07 -49.58
CA THR A 218 20.25 3.27 -50.10
C THR A 218 18.73 3.14 -50.22
N VAL A 219 18.18 1.92 -50.04
CA VAL A 219 16.74 1.68 -50.23
C VAL A 219 16.11 1.25 -48.91
N MET A 220 15.11 2.01 -48.47
CA MET A 220 14.31 1.68 -47.30
C MET A 220 13.15 0.75 -47.67
N ALA A 221 13.42 -0.55 -47.67
CA ALA A 221 12.39 -1.55 -47.95
C ALA A 221 11.35 -1.64 -46.81
N ARG A 222 10.08 -1.83 -47.18
CA ARG A 222 8.96 -1.98 -46.24
C ARG A 222 8.20 -3.28 -46.51
N CYS A 223 7.70 -3.90 -45.45
CA CYS A 223 6.85 -5.08 -45.56
C CYS A 223 5.53 -4.71 -46.25
N ALA A 224 5.20 -5.39 -47.35
CA ALA A 224 3.95 -5.15 -48.08
C ALA A 224 2.69 -5.41 -47.23
N THR A 225 2.77 -6.30 -46.23
CA THR A 225 1.64 -6.68 -45.38
C THR A 225 1.42 -5.74 -44.21
N CYS A 226 2.45 -5.47 -43.39
CA CYS A 226 2.29 -4.66 -42.17
C CYS A 226 2.86 -3.23 -42.29
N GLY A 227 3.57 -2.91 -43.38
CA GLY A 227 4.11 -1.58 -43.65
C GLY A 227 5.34 -1.19 -42.82
N ARG A 228 5.84 -2.07 -41.94
CA ARG A 228 7.06 -1.85 -41.15
C ARG A 228 8.30 -1.84 -42.04
N ILE A 229 9.31 -1.09 -41.63
CA ILE A 229 10.62 -1.02 -42.29
C ILE A 229 11.33 -2.36 -42.08
N LEU A 230 11.98 -2.90 -43.10
CA LEU A 230 12.68 -4.17 -43.05
C LEU A 230 14.17 -3.97 -42.82
N PHE A 231 14.71 -4.66 -41.81
CA PHE A 231 16.14 -4.71 -41.51
C PHE A 231 16.65 -6.14 -41.75
N PRO A 232 17.60 -6.36 -42.68
CA PRO A 232 18.05 -7.69 -43.08
C PRO A 232 18.79 -8.46 -41.98
N GLY A 233 19.28 -7.77 -40.94
CA GLY A 233 20.07 -8.38 -39.87
C GLY A 233 21.56 -8.15 -40.04
#